data_AF-A0A937EPN2-F1
#
_entry.id   AF-A0A937EPN2-F1
#
_cell.length_a   1.000
_cell.length_b   1.000
_cell.length_c   1.000
_cell.angle_alpha   90.00
_cell.angle_beta   90.00
_cell.angle_gamma   90.00
#
_symmetry.space_group_name_H-M   'P 1'
#
loop_
_entity.id
_entity.type
_entity.pdbx_description
1 polymer ?
#
loop_
_entity_poly.entity_id
_entity_poly.type
_entity_poly.pdbx_seq_one_letter_code
_entity_poly.pdbx_strand_id
1 'polypeptide(L)'
;MDQLSNAACQLTGESLEDVRRRLSRLDRFDQLVPSPSAEQALLEAVLVSALGSVGGQTRPFGVREAKPTEDGLVLRLERSADVQSLFGLLPCRTKKGPWRGVRGLTVQMDGARLRFGLRPWAFEASWRSPEPAVWVSGPHGEDLSALLAAHTDQVAASGHVVQWDPLREERGPGRREPVERSLLRRLIVSRSMGSALLRRPRLWDSLTGYVGVRLSTEMADHGLDWLIERQVAGGEFDEERLIEVLEDRIVGCGLRLLDHACGPEECTVRMAPHWSFCRGVFTIRSSRVSAARVGAIPGPRPLTAVGDGRNVSRPRRAEHSTEPDGPERTCVVQLLDAPSGGLGRDHLVRVAERIAAVWAARGLAVGLLLVEGSSMGFFRDPGRPEWATAALPKAVSTWTRLRLAPSPGQLWSMTVSNTSDAIGAALQHAPIGFDQVFLIGAYDGWMQEVTSSKWSADLRILVHHARPFQRHIPFPGKTTHTDDGVPLTPAESAVLWRSEHLGRSVSTHPLNGLLLLTESDEAAAPDEFDLAVEEQLARYGTPVLGRFPDHGLIMRGRGHSDHPPTVLDPQAEPLDHAHMAAAADALHRRLWGDLPSTAARQSIPTVVPDVPSFSS
;
A
#
# COMPACT_ATOMS: atom_id res chain seq x y z
N MET A 1 -3.94 10.20 -9.95
CA MET A 1 -4.40 9.01 -10.73
C MET A 1 -3.34 8.40 -11.65
N ASP A 2 -2.59 9.20 -12.42
CA ASP A 2 -1.74 8.64 -13.49
C ASP A 2 -0.63 7.70 -13.02
N GLN A 3 0.09 8.01 -11.94
CA GLN A 3 1.12 7.11 -11.39
C GLN A 3 0.56 5.72 -11.05
N LEU A 4 -0.58 5.62 -10.35
CA LEU A 4 -1.20 4.33 -10.05
C LEU A 4 -1.70 3.62 -11.32
N SER A 5 -2.21 4.38 -12.29
CA SER A 5 -2.66 3.82 -13.57
C SER A 5 -1.48 3.27 -14.39
N ASN A 6 -0.33 3.94 -14.32
CA ASN A 6 0.93 3.46 -14.91
C ASN A 6 1.43 2.21 -14.18
N ALA A 7 1.46 2.21 -12.84
CA ALA A 7 1.90 1.07 -12.03
C ALA A 7 1.04 -0.18 -12.29
N ALA A 8 -0.29 -0.06 -12.23
CA ALA A 8 -1.18 -1.17 -12.53
C ALA A 8 -1.02 -1.66 -13.99
N CYS A 9 -0.96 -0.75 -14.98
CA CYS A 9 -0.66 -1.11 -16.38
C CYS A 9 0.69 -1.85 -16.52
N GLN A 10 1.72 -1.42 -15.78
CA GLN A 10 3.05 -2.03 -15.73
C GLN A 10 3.08 -3.42 -15.08
N LEU A 11 2.06 -3.81 -14.31
CA LEU A 11 1.92 -5.12 -13.67
C LEU A 11 0.97 -6.07 -14.42
N THR A 12 -0.14 -5.53 -14.92
CA THR A 12 -1.21 -6.31 -15.57
C THR A 12 -1.07 -6.43 -17.08
N GLY A 13 -0.44 -5.45 -17.73
CA GLY A 13 -0.43 -5.31 -19.18
C GLY A 13 -1.72 -4.72 -19.78
N GLU A 14 -2.66 -4.27 -18.94
CA GLU A 14 -3.90 -3.57 -19.35
C GLU A 14 -3.60 -2.28 -20.14
N SER A 15 -4.58 -1.81 -20.94
CA SER A 15 -4.50 -0.47 -21.53
C SER A 15 -4.59 0.62 -20.44
N LEU A 16 -3.84 1.73 -20.57
CA LEU A 16 -3.89 2.83 -19.59
C LEU A 16 -5.28 3.43 -19.41
N GLU A 17 -6.10 3.44 -20.46
CA GLU A 17 -7.49 3.91 -20.38
C GLU A 17 -8.36 2.96 -19.56
N ASP A 18 -8.24 1.65 -19.79
CA ASP A 18 -8.95 0.63 -19.02
C ASP A 18 -8.55 0.65 -17.55
N VAL A 19 -7.25 0.75 -17.27
CA VAL A 19 -6.76 0.86 -15.89
C VAL A 19 -7.33 2.11 -15.22
N ARG A 20 -7.27 3.29 -15.87
CA ARG A 20 -7.87 4.52 -15.34
C ARG A 20 -9.35 4.32 -15.03
N ARG A 21 -10.11 3.69 -15.95
CA ARG A 21 -11.53 3.40 -15.79
C ARG A 21 -11.81 2.44 -14.63
N ARG A 22 -11.06 1.34 -14.52
CA ARG A 22 -11.14 0.36 -13.42
C ARG A 22 -10.79 1.00 -12.08
N LEU A 23 -9.63 1.65 -12.00
CA LEU A 23 -9.18 2.33 -10.78
C LEU A 23 -10.15 3.44 -10.35
N SER A 24 -10.81 4.15 -11.28
CA SER A 24 -11.81 5.18 -10.93
C SER A 24 -13.08 4.64 -10.24
N ARG A 25 -13.28 3.32 -10.23
CA ARG A 25 -14.40 2.63 -9.56
C ARG A 25 -14.01 1.94 -8.25
N LEU A 26 -12.74 1.99 -7.84
CA LEU A 26 -12.29 1.32 -6.62
C LEU A 26 -12.49 2.23 -5.41
N ASP A 27 -13.25 1.75 -4.42
CA ASP A 27 -13.39 2.40 -3.11
C ASP A 27 -12.08 2.36 -2.30
N ARG A 28 -11.20 1.39 -2.59
CA ARG A 28 -9.92 1.17 -1.91
C ARG A 28 -8.79 0.91 -2.92
N PHE A 29 -7.60 1.42 -2.59
CA PHE A 29 -6.37 1.29 -3.40
C PHE A 29 -5.25 0.57 -2.65
N ASP A 30 -5.62 -0.21 -1.64
CA ASP A 30 -4.75 -1.15 -0.92
C ASP A 30 -4.31 -2.33 -1.78
N GLN A 31 -4.94 -2.55 -2.94
CA GLN A 31 -4.51 -3.51 -3.96
C GLN A 31 -4.69 -2.89 -5.35
N LEU A 32 -3.59 -2.59 -6.06
CA LEU A 32 -3.65 -2.07 -7.45
C LEU A 32 -4.21 -3.10 -8.43
N VAL A 33 -3.92 -4.37 -8.12
CA VAL A 33 -4.46 -5.56 -8.76
C VAL A 33 -5.32 -6.28 -7.72
N PRO A 34 -6.66 -6.15 -7.78
CA PRO A 34 -7.55 -6.64 -6.74
C PRO A 34 -7.42 -8.16 -6.55
N SER A 35 -7.59 -8.61 -5.30
CA SER A 35 -7.71 -10.03 -4.97
C SER A 35 -9.02 -10.61 -5.50
N PRO A 36 -9.01 -11.83 -6.05
CA PRO A 36 -10.24 -12.54 -6.43
C PRO A 36 -11.07 -12.97 -5.20
N SER A 37 -12.30 -13.40 -5.44
CA SER A 37 -13.01 -14.29 -4.50
C SER A 37 -12.26 -15.63 -4.36
N ALA A 38 -12.57 -16.37 -3.30
CA ALA A 38 -12.00 -17.68 -3.03
C ALA A 38 -12.28 -18.71 -4.17
N GLU A 39 -13.41 -18.55 -4.87
CA GLU A 39 -13.85 -19.41 -5.97
C GLU A 39 -13.13 -19.01 -7.27
N GLN A 40 -13.04 -17.71 -7.53
CA GLN A 40 -12.33 -17.13 -8.67
C GLN A 40 -10.81 -17.43 -8.60
N ALA A 41 -10.23 -17.36 -7.40
CA ALA A 41 -8.83 -17.72 -7.16
C ALA A 41 -8.51 -19.16 -7.57
N LEU A 42 -9.44 -20.08 -7.32
CA LEU A 42 -9.27 -21.50 -7.64
C LEU A 42 -9.30 -21.74 -9.15
N LEU A 43 -10.21 -21.09 -9.89
CA LEU A 43 -10.24 -21.14 -11.35
C LEU A 43 -8.95 -20.56 -11.96
N GLU A 44 -8.50 -19.40 -11.46
CA GLU A 44 -7.26 -18.77 -11.91
C GLU A 44 -6.02 -19.64 -11.63
N ALA A 45 -5.94 -20.27 -10.45
CA ALA A 45 -4.89 -21.22 -10.11
C ALA A 45 -4.88 -22.46 -11.03
N VAL A 46 -6.07 -22.96 -11.42
CA VAL A 46 -6.19 -24.05 -12.40
C VAL A 46 -5.61 -23.63 -13.75
N LEU A 47 -6.01 -22.48 -14.28
CA LEU A 47 -5.56 -22.02 -15.60
C LEU A 47 -4.05 -21.71 -15.63
N VAL A 48 -3.51 -21.04 -14.61
CA VAL A 48 -2.07 -20.74 -14.56
C VAL A 48 -1.21 -22.00 -14.47
N SER A 49 -1.70 -23.07 -13.84
CA SER A 49 -0.97 -24.35 -13.76
C SER A 49 -0.75 -25.01 -15.13
N ALA A 50 -1.66 -24.81 -16.08
CA ALA A 50 -1.45 -25.22 -17.47
C ALA A 50 -0.55 -24.23 -18.21
N LEU A 51 -0.89 -22.93 -18.16
CA LEU A 51 -0.17 -21.88 -18.89
C LEU A 51 1.32 -21.83 -18.55
N GLY A 52 1.69 -21.94 -17.28
CA GLY A 52 3.09 -21.91 -16.85
C GLY A 52 3.86 -23.22 -17.08
N SER A 53 3.19 -24.29 -17.50
CA SER A 53 3.88 -25.55 -17.86
C SER A 53 4.49 -25.51 -19.27
N VAL A 54 4.03 -24.59 -20.13
CA VAL A 54 4.35 -24.49 -21.56
C VAL A 54 5.71 -23.82 -21.78
N GLY A 55 6.57 -24.47 -22.57
CA GLY A 55 7.89 -23.94 -22.90
C GLY A 55 7.90 -22.85 -23.99
N GLY A 56 9.04 -22.16 -24.07
CA GLY A 56 9.36 -21.21 -25.16
C GLY A 56 8.47 -19.98 -25.24
N GLN A 57 7.83 -19.60 -24.13
CA GLN A 57 7.00 -18.39 -24.05
C GLN A 57 7.88 -17.13 -24.01
N THR A 58 7.51 -16.10 -24.77
CA THR A 58 8.11 -14.75 -24.75
C THR A 58 7.63 -13.89 -23.59
N ARG A 59 6.56 -14.30 -22.91
CA ARG A 59 6.02 -13.67 -21.70
C ARG A 59 5.72 -14.70 -20.63
N PRO A 60 5.72 -14.28 -19.35
CA PRO A 60 5.23 -15.11 -18.25
C PRO A 60 3.89 -15.75 -18.56
N PHE A 61 3.87 -17.08 -18.52
CA PHE A 61 2.69 -17.92 -18.73
C PHE A 61 1.99 -17.69 -20.08
N GLY A 62 2.69 -17.10 -21.07
CA GLY A 62 2.12 -16.73 -22.38
C GLY A 62 1.09 -15.60 -22.30
N VAL A 63 0.96 -14.93 -21.15
CA VAL A 63 -0.06 -13.89 -20.90
C VAL A 63 0.48 -12.52 -21.31
N ARG A 64 -0.19 -11.90 -22.28
CA ARG A 64 0.06 -10.52 -22.70
C ARG A 64 -0.58 -9.52 -21.75
N GLU A 65 -1.76 -9.84 -21.24
CA GLU A 65 -2.60 -8.92 -20.46
C GLU A 65 -3.52 -9.74 -19.55
N ALA A 66 -3.61 -9.36 -18.29
CA ALA A 66 -4.52 -9.92 -17.30
C ALA A 66 -5.33 -8.79 -16.68
N LYS A 67 -6.54 -8.57 -17.18
CA LYS A 67 -7.43 -7.45 -16.82
C LYS A 67 -8.49 -7.90 -15.80
N PRO A 68 -8.41 -7.49 -14.52
CA PRO A 68 -9.44 -7.79 -13.54
C PRO A 68 -10.72 -7.01 -13.87
N THR A 69 -11.87 -7.65 -13.68
CA THR A 69 -13.21 -7.10 -13.93
C THR A 69 -14.13 -7.42 -12.75
N GLU A 70 -15.27 -6.74 -12.66
CA GLU A 70 -16.30 -7.00 -11.65
C GLU A 70 -16.79 -8.46 -11.73
N ASP A 71 -16.92 -9.01 -12.94
CA ASP A 71 -17.42 -10.36 -13.20
C ASP A 71 -16.35 -11.47 -13.20
N GLY A 72 -15.06 -11.16 -12.96
CA GLY A 72 -13.96 -12.14 -13.03
C GLY A 72 -12.66 -11.60 -13.62
N LEU A 73 -11.99 -12.35 -14.49
CA LEU A 73 -10.70 -11.98 -15.10
C LEU A 73 -10.73 -12.13 -16.63
N VAL A 74 -10.20 -11.15 -17.36
CA VAL A 74 -9.97 -11.26 -18.82
C VAL A 74 -8.49 -11.46 -19.09
N LEU A 75 -8.15 -12.53 -19.80
CA LEU A 75 -6.79 -12.86 -20.24
C LEU A 75 -6.65 -12.65 -21.75
N ARG A 76 -5.49 -12.14 -22.17
CA ARG A 76 -5.06 -12.16 -23.57
C ARG A 76 -3.76 -12.95 -23.69
N LEU A 77 -3.77 -14.02 -24.47
CA LEU A 77 -2.62 -14.90 -24.68
C LEU A 77 -1.84 -14.49 -25.93
N GLU A 78 -0.53 -14.75 -25.95
CA GLU A 78 0.34 -14.40 -27.09
C GLU A 78 0.33 -15.43 -28.22
N ARG A 79 -0.01 -16.71 -27.95
CA ARG A 79 0.11 -17.78 -28.95
C ARG A 79 -1.05 -18.79 -28.86
N SER A 80 -1.36 -19.40 -30.00
CA SER A 80 -2.30 -20.52 -30.12
C SER A 80 -1.96 -21.71 -29.22
N ALA A 81 -0.67 -22.04 -29.08
CA ALA A 81 -0.17 -23.09 -28.21
C ALA A 81 -0.50 -22.86 -26.72
N ASP A 82 -0.58 -21.60 -26.29
CA ASP A 82 -0.95 -21.26 -24.91
C ASP A 82 -2.47 -21.44 -24.69
N VAL A 83 -3.30 -21.20 -25.71
CA VAL A 83 -4.74 -21.54 -25.70
C VAL A 83 -4.93 -23.07 -25.69
N GLN A 84 -4.17 -23.80 -26.50
CA GLN A 84 -4.24 -25.26 -26.58
C GLN A 84 -3.82 -25.95 -25.27
N SER A 85 -2.91 -25.35 -24.49
CA SER A 85 -2.55 -25.89 -23.16
C SER A 85 -3.72 -25.82 -22.17
N LEU A 86 -4.55 -24.76 -22.23
CA LEU A 86 -5.80 -24.67 -21.47
C LEU A 86 -6.80 -25.74 -21.91
N PHE A 87 -6.86 -26.08 -23.21
CA PHE A 87 -7.70 -27.19 -23.68
C PHE A 87 -7.27 -28.54 -23.12
N GLY A 88 -5.97 -28.75 -22.85
CA GLY A 88 -5.46 -29.91 -22.13
C GLY A 88 -6.03 -30.10 -20.72
N LEU A 89 -6.61 -29.06 -20.10
CA LEU A 89 -7.31 -29.15 -18.82
C LEU A 89 -8.77 -29.62 -18.96
N LEU A 90 -9.37 -29.60 -20.15
CA LEU A 90 -10.82 -29.78 -20.28
C LEU A 90 -11.26 -31.22 -19.99
N PRO A 91 -12.33 -31.44 -19.20
CA PRO A 91 -12.73 -32.77 -18.78
C PRO A 91 -13.29 -33.61 -19.92
N CYS A 92 -12.71 -34.79 -20.13
CA CYS A 92 -13.25 -35.80 -21.04
C CYS A 92 -13.36 -37.18 -20.37
N ARG A 93 -14.38 -37.93 -20.79
CA ARG A 93 -14.68 -39.27 -20.28
C ARG A 93 -14.23 -40.31 -21.30
N THR A 94 -13.37 -41.22 -20.89
CA THR A 94 -12.90 -42.32 -21.74
C THR A 94 -13.97 -43.44 -21.82
N LYS A 95 -14.09 -44.14 -22.96
CA LYS A 95 -15.16 -45.14 -23.21
C LYS A 95 -15.29 -46.25 -22.16
N LYS A 96 -14.19 -46.67 -21.51
CA LYS A 96 -14.15 -47.74 -20.50
C LYS A 96 -13.20 -47.45 -19.33
N GLY A 97 -12.82 -46.20 -19.09
CA GLY A 97 -11.74 -45.86 -18.15
C GLY A 97 -12.02 -44.64 -17.27
N PRO A 98 -11.00 -44.12 -16.58
CA PRO A 98 -11.13 -42.95 -15.74
C PRO A 98 -11.43 -41.68 -16.54
N TRP A 99 -11.84 -40.64 -15.81
CA TRP A 99 -11.88 -39.26 -16.31
C TRP A 99 -10.46 -38.75 -16.61
N ARG A 100 -10.36 -37.87 -17.59
CA ARG A 100 -9.16 -37.06 -17.89
C ARG A 100 -9.54 -35.59 -17.82
N GLY A 101 -8.55 -34.72 -17.61
CA GLY A 101 -8.77 -33.28 -17.39
C GLY A 101 -9.31 -32.95 -16.00
N VAL A 102 -9.65 -31.68 -15.80
CA VAL A 102 -10.15 -31.11 -14.55
C VAL A 102 -11.67 -31.22 -14.53
N ARG A 103 -12.20 -32.15 -13.74
CA ARG A 103 -13.65 -32.32 -13.62
C ARG A 103 -14.33 -31.07 -13.09
N GLY A 104 -15.51 -30.74 -13.63
CA GLY A 104 -16.22 -29.52 -13.32
C GLY A 104 -15.65 -28.25 -13.97
N LEU A 105 -14.51 -28.29 -14.67
CA LEU A 105 -14.09 -27.20 -15.55
C LEU A 105 -14.99 -27.16 -16.79
N THR A 106 -15.45 -25.97 -17.15
CA THR A 106 -16.30 -25.72 -18.31
C THR A 106 -15.66 -24.70 -19.23
N VAL A 107 -15.98 -24.79 -20.53
CA VAL A 107 -15.64 -23.76 -21.51
C VAL A 107 -16.76 -23.61 -22.53
N GLN A 108 -17.06 -22.36 -22.89
CA GLN A 108 -17.98 -22.02 -23.98
C GLN A 108 -17.45 -20.81 -24.76
N MET A 109 -17.95 -20.62 -25.98
CA MET A 109 -17.78 -19.36 -26.70
C MET A 109 -18.66 -18.27 -26.07
N ASP A 110 -18.10 -17.08 -25.90
CA ASP A 110 -18.77 -15.87 -25.45
C ASP A 110 -18.32 -14.71 -26.36
N GLY A 111 -19.13 -14.43 -27.37
CA GLY A 111 -18.74 -13.61 -28.52
C GLY A 111 -17.47 -14.16 -29.18
N ALA A 112 -16.42 -13.32 -29.23
CA ALA A 112 -15.11 -13.67 -29.79
C ALA A 112 -14.09 -14.17 -28.74
N ARG A 113 -14.55 -14.62 -27.56
CA ARG A 113 -13.71 -15.09 -26.44
C ARG A 113 -14.15 -16.48 -25.98
N LEU A 114 -13.26 -17.18 -25.30
CA LEU A 114 -13.57 -18.41 -24.57
C LEU A 114 -13.86 -18.05 -23.10
N ARG A 115 -15.08 -18.29 -22.62
CA ARG A 115 -15.42 -18.18 -21.19
C ARG A 115 -15.14 -19.52 -20.51
N PHE A 116 -14.10 -19.58 -19.69
CA PHE A 116 -13.84 -20.67 -18.76
C PHE A 116 -14.59 -20.43 -17.44
N GLY A 117 -15.10 -21.49 -16.83
CA GLY A 117 -15.81 -21.43 -15.54
C GLY A 117 -15.79 -22.76 -14.80
N LEU A 118 -16.24 -22.78 -13.54
CA LEU A 118 -16.40 -24.01 -12.75
C LEU A 118 -17.89 -24.33 -12.54
N ARG A 119 -18.25 -25.62 -12.57
CA ARG A 119 -19.60 -26.07 -12.17
C ARG A 119 -19.85 -25.79 -10.68
N PRO A 120 -21.08 -25.45 -10.24
CA PRO A 120 -21.36 -25.08 -8.85
C PRO A 120 -20.97 -26.11 -7.77
N TRP A 121 -20.93 -27.41 -8.10
CA TRP A 121 -20.51 -28.45 -7.16
C TRP A 121 -18.99 -28.58 -7.00
N ALA A 122 -18.20 -27.94 -7.87
CA ALA A 122 -16.73 -28.04 -7.90
C ALA A 122 -16.06 -27.07 -6.91
N PHE A 123 -16.81 -26.14 -6.34
CA PHE A 123 -16.37 -25.17 -5.33
C PHE A 123 -17.41 -25.05 -4.21
N GLU A 124 -17.04 -24.44 -3.09
CA GLU A 124 -17.98 -24.12 -2.01
C GLU A 124 -18.76 -22.87 -2.40
N ALA A 125 -19.91 -23.08 -3.05
CA ALA A 125 -20.75 -22.00 -3.55
C ALA A 125 -21.32 -21.15 -2.39
N SER A 126 -20.66 -20.04 -2.11
CA SER A 126 -21.18 -18.97 -1.26
C SER A 126 -22.33 -18.27 -2.00
N TRP A 127 -23.48 -18.12 -1.33
CA TRP A 127 -24.67 -17.43 -1.85
C TRP A 127 -24.46 -15.93 -2.13
N ARG A 128 -23.27 -15.39 -1.84
CA ARG A 128 -22.85 -14.01 -2.10
C ARG A 128 -21.69 -13.90 -3.10
N SER A 129 -21.08 -15.02 -3.52
CA SER A 129 -19.98 -15.02 -4.48
C SER A 129 -20.54 -15.07 -5.91
N PRO A 130 -20.10 -14.20 -6.85
CA PRO A 130 -20.38 -14.41 -8.27
C PRO A 130 -19.74 -15.72 -8.76
N GLU A 131 -20.31 -16.31 -9.82
CA GLU A 131 -19.72 -17.51 -10.44
C GLU A 131 -18.31 -17.21 -10.96
N PRO A 132 -17.32 -18.08 -10.70
CA PRO A 132 -15.96 -17.86 -11.15
C PRO A 132 -15.88 -17.96 -12.68
N ALA A 133 -15.36 -16.91 -13.31
CA ALA A 133 -15.26 -16.78 -14.76
C ALA A 133 -13.91 -16.20 -15.20
N VAL A 134 -13.34 -16.77 -16.26
CA VAL A 134 -12.15 -16.24 -16.94
C VAL A 134 -12.40 -16.21 -18.44
N TRP A 135 -12.34 -15.02 -19.04
CA TRP A 135 -12.47 -14.84 -20.49
C TRP A 135 -11.09 -14.83 -21.14
N VAL A 136 -10.82 -15.82 -21.98
CA VAL A 136 -9.57 -15.93 -22.74
C VAL A 136 -9.77 -15.40 -24.15
N SER A 137 -8.90 -14.47 -24.54
CA SER A 137 -8.72 -14.02 -25.92
C SER A 137 -7.38 -14.54 -26.46
N GLY A 138 -7.40 -15.05 -27.69
CA GLY A 138 -6.21 -15.52 -28.39
C GLY A 138 -5.38 -14.37 -29.00
N PRO A 139 -4.31 -14.70 -29.71
CA PRO A 139 -3.60 -13.73 -30.54
C PRO A 139 -4.50 -13.15 -31.65
N HIS A 140 -4.09 -12.02 -32.20
CA HIS A 140 -4.90 -11.28 -33.16
C HIS A 140 -5.12 -12.06 -34.46
N GLY A 141 -6.39 -12.20 -34.88
CA GLY A 141 -6.79 -12.89 -36.10
C GLY A 141 -7.04 -14.40 -35.94
N GLU A 142 -6.89 -14.97 -34.75
CA GLU A 142 -7.11 -16.41 -34.54
C GLU A 142 -8.56 -16.75 -34.18
N ASP A 143 -9.13 -17.75 -34.87
CA ASP A 143 -10.48 -18.24 -34.63
C ASP A 143 -10.51 -19.25 -33.47
N LEU A 144 -10.82 -18.75 -32.27
CA LEU A 144 -10.99 -19.57 -31.07
C LEU A 144 -12.10 -20.61 -31.17
N SER A 145 -13.13 -20.37 -32.00
CA SER A 145 -14.22 -21.32 -32.20
C SER A 145 -13.76 -22.52 -33.03
N ALA A 146 -12.99 -22.27 -34.10
CA ALA A 146 -12.35 -23.31 -34.90
C ALA A 146 -11.30 -24.10 -34.08
N LEU A 147 -10.52 -23.43 -33.22
CA LEU A 147 -9.59 -24.12 -32.31
C LEU A 147 -10.31 -25.05 -31.32
N LEU A 148 -11.42 -24.60 -30.70
CA LEU A 148 -12.20 -25.42 -29.77
C LEU A 148 -12.92 -26.58 -30.49
N ALA A 149 -13.40 -26.35 -31.71
CA ALA A 149 -13.97 -27.40 -32.56
C ALA A 149 -12.91 -28.46 -32.93
N ALA A 150 -11.74 -28.05 -33.41
CA ALA A 150 -10.64 -28.95 -33.73
C ALA A 150 -10.19 -29.79 -32.51
N HIS A 151 -10.17 -29.20 -31.31
CA HIS A 151 -9.91 -29.95 -30.09
C HIS A 151 -11.03 -30.94 -29.74
N THR A 152 -12.29 -30.55 -29.94
CA THR A 152 -13.46 -31.42 -29.76
C THR A 152 -13.37 -32.64 -30.69
N ASP A 153 -13.03 -32.42 -31.96
CA ASP A 153 -12.84 -33.47 -32.96
C ASP A 153 -11.66 -34.38 -32.60
N GLN A 154 -10.54 -33.82 -32.12
CA GLN A 154 -9.38 -34.61 -31.66
C GLN A 154 -9.74 -35.53 -30.49
N VAL A 155 -10.52 -35.04 -29.53
CA VAL A 155 -10.98 -35.82 -28.37
C VAL A 155 -11.99 -36.89 -28.79
N ALA A 156 -12.89 -36.57 -29.73
CA ALA A 156 -13.83 -37.54 -30.30
C ALA A 156 -13.12 -38.64 -31.12
N ALA A 157 -12.14 -38.28 -31.95
CA ALA A 157 -11.29 -39.19 -32.72
C ALA A 157 -10.44 -40.11 -31.81
N SER A 158 -10.00 -39.59 -30.66
CA SER A 158 -9.37 -40.37 -29.58
C SER A 158 -10.35 -41.33 -28.86
N GLY A 159 -11.62 -41.37 -29.28
CA GLY A 159 -12.66 -42.21 -28.71
C GLY A 159 -13.07 -41.79 -27.30
N HIS A 160 -12.95 -40.51 -26.96
CA HIS A 160 -13.36 -39.92 -25.68
C HIS A 160 -14.61 -39.06 -25.87
N VAL A 161 -15.36 -38.83 -24.78
CA VAL A 161 -16.59 -38.01 -24.78
C VAL A 161 -16.31 -36.72 -24.04
N VAL A 162 -16.58 -35.58 -24.67
CA VAL A 162 -16.42 -34.23 -24.09
C VAL A 162 -17.41 -34.00 -22.94
N GLN A 163 -16.98 -33.31 -21.88
CA GLN A 163 -17.79 -33.04 -20.67
C GLN A 163 -17.69 -31.57 -20.17
N TRP A 164 -16.94 -30.72 -20.88
CA TRP A 164 -16.73 -29.31 -20.55
C TRP A 164 -17.86 -28.37 -21.00
N ASP A 165 -18.83 -28.87 -21.75
CA ASP A 165 -20.03 -28.10 -22.13
C ASP A 165 -20.85 -27.74 -20.88
N PRO A 166 -21.04 -26.45 -20.56
CA PRO A 166 -21.80 -26.03 -19.38
C PRO A 166 -23.30 -26.37 -19.48
N LEU A 167 -23.88 -26.44 -20.69
CA LEU A 167 -25.29 -26.79 -20.91
C LEU A 167 -25.57 -28.27 -20.63
N ARG A 168 -24.54 -29.12 -20.69
CA ARG A 168 -24.64 -30.53 -20.37
C ARG A 168 -24.60 -30.73 -18.85
N GLU A 169 -25.63 -31.37 -18.29
CA GLU A 169 -25.62 -31.75 -16.87
C GLU A 169 -24.50 -32.75 -16.55
N GLU A 170 -23.61 -32.40 -15.61
CA GLU A 170 -22.68 -33.33 -14.97
C GLU A 170 -23.01 -33.42 -13.48
N ARG A 171 -23.43 -34.61 -13.02
CA ARG A 171 -23.53 -34.90 -11.59
C ARG A 171 -22.13 -34.95 -10.98
N GLY A 172 -21.92 -34.20 -9.90
CA GLY A 172 -20.67 -34.20 -9.14
C GLY A 172 -20.31 -35.61 -8.61
N PRO A 173 -19.04 -35.83 -8.23
CA PRO A 173 -18.59 -37.11 -7.69
C PRO A 173 -19.34 -37.48 -6.40
N GLY A 174 -20.04 -38.63 -6.40
CA GLY A 174 -20.78 -39.13 -5.23
C GLY A 174 -19.91 -39.48 -4.01
N ARG A 175 -18.58 -39.50 -4.16
CA ARG A 175 -17.60 -39.53 -3.06
C ARG A 175 -16.48 -38.55 -3.38
N ARG A 176 -16.06 -37.76 -2.38
CA ARG A 176 -14.94 -36.80 -2.50
C ARG A 176 -13.70 -37.50 -3.06
N GLU A 177 -13.22 -37.04 -4.21
CA GLU A 177 -12.04 -37.60 -4.89
C GLU A 177 -10.78 -37.43 -4.03
N PRO A 178 -9.81 -38.36 -4.05
CA PRO A 178 -8.56 -38.22 -3.32
C PRO A 178 -7.69 -37.08 -3.89
N VAL A 179 -6.87 -36.44 -3.06
CA VAL A 179 -6.14 -35.19 -3.39
C VAL A 179 -5.16 -35.42 -4.54
N GLU A 180 -4.52 -36.58 -4.54
CA GLU A 180 -3.55 -37.04 -5.54
C GLU A 180 -4.19 -37.14 -6.94
N ARG A 181 -5.51 -37.29 -7.04
CA ARG A 181 -6.23 -37.43 -8.32
C ARG A 181 -6.98 -36.18 -8.78
N SER A 182 -7.17 -35.18 -7.92
CA SER A 182 -8.02 -34.02 -8.22
C SER A 182 -7.24 -32.71 -8.12
N LEU A 183 -6.94 -32.09 -9.27
CA LEU A 183 -6.17 -30.84 -9.33
C LEU A 183 -6.83 -29.72 -8.50
N LEU A 184 -8.16 -29.57 -8.57
CA LEU A 184 -8.91 -28.62 -7.74
C LEU A 184 -8.63 -28.82 -6.24
N ARG A 185 -8.58 -30.08 -5.77
CA ARG A 185 -8.29 -30.38 -4.36
C ARG A 185 -6.83 -30.13 -3.95
N ARG A 186 -5.88 -30.18 -4.89
CA ARG A 186 -4.49 -29.78 -4.64
C ARG A 186 -4.37 -28.26 -4.56
N LEU A 187 -4.98 -27.55 -5.51
CA LEU A 187 -4.88 -26.10 -5.62
C LEU A 187 -5.65 -25.35 -4.53
N ILE A 188 -6.72 -25.91 -3.95
CA ILE A 188 -7.56 -25.22 -2.96
C ILE A 188 -6.78 -24.69 -1.74
N VAL A 189 -5.70 -25.36 -1.32
CA VAL A 189 -4.89 -24.95 -0.16
C VAL A 189 -3.92 -23.80 -0.44
N SER A 190 -3.72 -23.44 -1.72
CA SER A 190 -2.74 -22.44 -2.16
C SER A 190 -3.23 -21.65 -3.40
N ARG A 191 -4.55 -21.54 -3.55
CA ARG A 191 -5.26 -20.94 -4.71
C ARG A 191 -4.96 -19.44 -4.92
N SER A 192 -4.74 -18.71 -3.84
CA SER A 192 -4.40 -17.28 -3.86
C SER A 192 -3.06 -17.02 -4.57
N MET A 193 -2.07 -17.89 -4.39
CA MET A 193 -0.74 -17.75 -5.00
C MET A 193 -0.80 -17.78 -6.53
N GLY A 194 -1.42 -18.83 -7.10
CA GLY A 194 -1.55 -18.96 -8.55
C GLY A 194 -2.30 -17.79 -9.19
N SER A 195 -3.38 -17.34 -8.56
CA SER A 195 -4.11 -16.13 -8.98
C SER A 195 -3.25 -14.87 -8.91
N ALA A 196 -2.55 -14.63 -7.80
CA ALA A 196 -1.76 -13.42 -7.59
C ALA A 196 -0.68 -13.26 -8.66
N LEU A 197 -0.03 -14.37 -9.05
CA LEU A 197 0.95 -14.45 -10.14
C LEU A 197 0.29 -14.25 -11.52
N LEU A 198 -0.82 -14.93 -11.79
CA LEU A 198 -1.54 -14.82 -13.07
C LEU A 198 -2.04 -13.40 -13.36
N ARG A 199 -2.48 -12.68 -12.32
CA ARG A 199 -2.95 -11.29 -12.41
C ARG A 199 -1.81 -10.26 -12.55
N ARG A 200 -0.55 -10.67 -12.38
CA ARG A 200 0.66 -9.81 -12.45
C ARG A 200 1.67 -10.30 -13.50
N PRO A 201 1.26 -10.61 -14.74
CA PRO A 201 2.15 -11.24 -15.73
C PRO A 201 3.33 -10.35 -16.12
N ARG A 202 3.27 -9.03 -15.88
CA ARG A 202 4.34 -8.09 -16.24
C ARG A 202 5.38 -7.86 -15.15
N LEU A 203 5.18 -8.40 -13.94
CA LEU A 203 6.15 -8.36 -12.84
C LEU A 203 7.53 -8.88 -13.27
N TRP A 204 7.58 -9.94 -14.08
CA TRP A 204 8.85 -10.53 -14.52
C TRP A 204 9.56 -9.70 -15.60
N ASP A 205 8.82 -8.93 -16.40
CA ASP A 205 9.39 -8.04 -17.43
C ASP A 205 10.19 -6.86 -16.80
N SER A 206 10.10 -6.64 -15.48
CA SER A 206 10.84 -5.59 -14.77
C SER A 206 12.15 -6.05 -14.15
N LEU A 207 12.50 -7.32 -14.28
CA LEU A 207 13.68 -7.94 -13.67
C LEU A 207 14.81 -8.00 -14.69
N THR A 208 16.00 -7.58 -14.29
CA THR A 208 17.18 -7.52 -15.16
C THR A 208 17.55 -8.91 -15.68
N GLY A 209 17.82 -8.99 -16.99
CA GLY A 209 18.22 -10.24 -17.64
C GLY A 209 17.11 -11.30 -17.77
N TYR A 210 15.85 -10.99 -17.47
CA TYR A 210 14.74 -11.94 -17.61
C TYR A 210 14.61 -12.49 -19.05
N VAL A 211 14.67 -13.82 -19.19
CA VAL A 211 14.50 -14.54 -20.47
C VAL A 211 13.17 -15.29 -20.52
N GLY A 212 12.82 -15.96 -19.42
CA GLY A 212 11.68 -16.87 -19.38
C GLY A 212 11.38 -17.35 -17.96
N VAL A 213 10.14 -17.81 -17.76
CA VAL A 213 9.67 -18.36 -16.48
C VAL A 213 8.82 -19.59 -16.76
N ARG A 214 8.99 -20.63 -15.93
CA ARG A 214 8.14 -21.81 -15.89
C ARG A 214 7.55 -21.96 -14.51
N LEU A 215 6.31 -22.44 -14.42
CA LEU A 215 5.59 -22.70 -13.17
C LEU A 215 5.28 -24.19 -13.07
N SER A 216 5.52 -24.76 -11.89
CA SER A 216 5.05 -26.10 -11.52
C SER A 216 4.53 -26.09 -10.07
N THR A 217 3.85 -27.16 -9.68
CA THR A 217 3.29 -27.31 -8.34
C THR A 217 3.59 -28.69 -7.79
N GLU A 218 4.02 -28.78 -6.54
CA GLU A 218 4.36 -30.03 -5.86
C GLU A 218 3.57 -30.14 -4.54
N MET A 219 3.11 -31.34 -4.21
CA MET A 219 2.47 -31.61 -2.93
C MET A 219 3.54 -32.00 -1.91
N ALA A 220 3.64 -31.24 -0.83
CA ALA A 220 4.55 -31.48 0.30
C ALA A 220 3.75 -31.71 1.59
N ASP A 221 4.42 -32.20 2.64
CA ASP A 221 3.78 -32.49 3.94
C ASP A 221 3.11 -31.26 4.57
N HIS A 222 3.67 -30.07 4.33
CA HIS A 222 3.14 -28.79 4.84
C HIS A 222 2.11 -28.13 3.93
N GLY A 223 1.88 -28.58 2.68
CA GLY A 223 0.95 -27.94 1.76
C GLY A 223 1.18 -28.19 0.27
N LEU A 224 0.79 -27.21 -0.57
CA LEU A 224 1.12 -27.19 -2.00
C LEU A 224 2.19 -26.13 -2.26
N ASP A 225 3.38 -26.59 -2.65
CA ASP A 225 4.47 -25.73 -3.04
C ASP A 225 4.33 -25.31 -4.50
N TRP A 226 4.54 -24.03 -4.75
CA TRP A 226 4.61 -23.46 -6.09
C TRP A 226 6.07 -23.22 -6.43
N LEU A 227 6.58 -23.92 -7.45
CA LEU A 227 7.94 -23.80 -7.90
C LEU A 227 7.98 -23.00 -9.20
N ILE A 228 8.82 -21.97 -9.22
CA ILE A 228 9.15 -21.19 -10.40
C ILE A 228 10.58 -21.47 -10.83
N GLU A 229 10.77 -21.88 -12.08
CA GLU A 229 12.07 -21.92 -12.75
C GLU A 229 12.22 -20.63 -13.57
N ARG A 230 13.03 -19.68 -13.08
CA ARG A 230 13.34 -18.42 -13.76
C ARG A 230 14.65 -18.56 -14.55
N GLN A 231 14.63 -18.20 -15.82
CA GLN A 231 15.82 -18.16 -16.68
C GLN A 231 16.32 -16.72 -16.80
N VAL A 232 17.59 -16.51 -16.45
CA VAL A 232 18.24 -15.20 -16.44
C VAL A 232 19.47 -15.22 -17.34
N ALA A 233 19.60 -14.23 -18.20
CA ALA A 233 20.79 -13.99 -19.02
C ALA A 233 21.48 -12.71 -18.54
N GLY A 234 22.69 -12.85 -18.01
CA GLY A 234 23.45 -11.75 -17.41
C GLY A 234 24.42 -12.25 -16.33
N GLY A 235 25.22 -11.34 -15.80
CA GLY A 235 26.20 -11.62 -14.74
C GLY A 235 25.65 -11.52 -13.31
N GLU A 236 24.43 -11.01 -13.13
CA GLU A 236 23.81 -10.72 -11.83
C GLU A 236 22.36 -11.20 -11.81
N PHE A 237 21.90 -11.68 -10.65
CA PHE A 237 20.51 -12.01 -10.42
C PHE A 237 19.84 -10.84 -9.68
N ASP A 238 18.82 -10.28 -10.30
CA ASP A 238 18.03 -9.15 -9.77
C ASP A 238 17.04 -9.65 -8.69
N GLU A 239 17.57 -10.21 -7.61
CA GLU A 239 16.79 -10.89 -6.56
C GLU A 239 16.32 -9.95 -5.45
N GLU A 240 17.11 -8.91 -5.11
CA GLU A 240 16.69 -7.91 -4.12
C GLU A 240 15.39 -7.22 -4.58
N ARG A 241 15.35 -6.80 -5.84
CA ARG A 241 14.16 -6.23 -6.51
C ARG A 241 13.03 -7.24 -6.66
N LEU A 242 13.33 -8.52 -6.87
CA LEU A 242 12.30 -9.57 -6.94
C LEU A 242 11.65 -9.79 -5.57
N ILE A 243 12.45 -9.84 -4.50
CA ILE A 243 11.97 -9.97 -3.12
C ILE A 243 11.12 -8.74 -2.77
N GLU A 244 11.64 -7.53 -2.97
CA GLU A 244 10.92 -6.27 -2.75
C GLU A 244 9.55 -6.26 -3.43
N VAL A 245 9.49 -6.59 -4.72
CA VAL A 245 8.24 -6.58 -5.50
C VAL A 245 7.29 -7.72 -5.10
N LEU A 246 7.76 -8.82 -4.47
CA LEU A 246 6.91 -9.93 -4.04
C LEU A 246 6.42 -9.82 -2.59
N GLU A 247 7.21 -9.21 -1.71
CA GLU A 247 6.79 -8.89 -0.33
C GLU A 247 5.76 -7.76 -0.29
N ASP A 248 5.84 -6.81 -1.22
CA ASP A 248 4.82 -5.77 -1.38
C ASP A 248 3.41 -6.38 -1.58
N ARG A 249 2.42 -5.85 -0.85
CA ARG A 249 1.02 -6.35 -0.84
C ARG A 249 0.13 -5.72 -1.90
N ILE A 250 0.54 -4.59 -2.46
CA ILE A 250 -0.24 -3.70 -3.30
C ILE A 250 0.07 -3.94 -4.77
N VAL A 251 1.37 -4.04 -5.09
CA VAL A 251 1.90 -4.33 -6.42
C VAL A 251 2.24 -5.81 -6.53
N GLY A 252 2.70 -6.42 -5.43
CA GLY A 252 3.14 -7.80 -5.33
C GLY A 252 2.10 -8.77 -4.80
N CYS A 253 2.61 -9.85 -4.21
CA CYS A 253 1.83 -10.97 -3.69
C CYS A 253 1.71 -10.98 -2.16
N GLY A 254 2.31 -10.01 -1.45
CA GLY A 254 2.23 -9.91 0.01
C GLY A 254 2.93 -11.05 0.75
N LEU A 255 3.99 -11.60 0.17
CA LEU A 255 4.68 -12.76 0.71
C LEU A 255 5.66 -12.36 1.82
N ARG A 256 6.12 -13.34 2.58
CA ARG A 256 7.18 -13.19 3.57
C ARG A 256 8.35 -14.08 3.17
N LEU A 257 9.54 -13.50 3.04
CA LEU A 257 10.78 -14.23 2.84
C LEU A 257 10.99 -15.25 3.97
N LEU A 258 11.34 -16.48 3.59
CA LEU A 258 11.74 -17.56 4.50
C LEU A 258 13.26 -17.73 4.46
N ASP A 259 13.80 -17.86 3.25
CA ASP A 259 15.23 -17.95 2.98
C ASP A 259 15.57 -17.38 1.59
N HIS A 260 16.84 -17.03 1.44
CA HIS A 260 17.44 -16.53 0.22
C HIS A 260 18.87 -17.08 0.15
N ALA A 261 19.18 -17.82 -0.91
CA ALA A 261 20.46 -18.46 -1.12
C ALA A 261 20.93 -18.27 -2.58
N CYS A 262 21.82 -17.31 -2.80
CA CYS A 262 22.47 -17.09 -4.10
C CYS A 262 23.85 -17.76 -4.16
N GLY A 263 24.05 -18.54 -5.21
CA GLY A 263 25.36 -19.00 -5.69
C GLY A 263 25.73 -18.35 -7.03
N PRO A 264 26.87 -18.76 -7.63
CA PRO A 264 27.37 -18.16 -8.87
C PRO A 264 26.54 -18.50 -10.11
N GLU A 265 25.89 -19.66 -10.18
CA GLU A 265 25.12 -20.11 -11.36
C GLU A 265 23.61 -20.21 -11.12
N GLU A 266 23.20 -20.13 -9.86
CA GLU A 266 21.82 -20.33 -9.43
C GLU A 266 21.54 -19.50 -8.17
N CYS A 267 20.35 -18.94 -8.07
CA CYS A 267 19.84 -18.38 -6.82
C CYS A 267 18.45 -18.92 -6.51
N THR A 268 18.21 -19.24 -5.24
CA THR A 268 16.92 -19.71 -4.74
C THR A 268 16.36 -18.72 -3.72
N VAL A 269 15.11 -18.31 -3.92
CA VAL A 269 14.33 -17.47 -3.01
C VAL A 269 13.11 -18.29 -2.56
N ARG A 270 12.92 -18.47 -1.25
CA ARG A 270 11.74 -19.17 -0.71
C ARG A 270 10.92 -18.23 0.14
N MET A 271 9.62 -18.18 -0.12
CA MET A 271 8.69 -17.26 0.53
C MET A 271 7.42 -18.01 0.95
N ALA A 272 6.70 -17.49 1.94
CA ALA A 272 5.40 -18.01 2.35
C ALA A 272 4.32 -16.91 2.29
N PRO A 273 3.04 -17.27 2.06
CA PRO A 273 1.92 -16.37 2.33
C PRO A 273 1.90 -15.93 3.80
N HIS A 274 1.57 -14.67 4.06
CA HIS A 274 1.43 -14.17 5.44
C HIS A 274 0.12 -14.62 6.14
N TRP A 275 -0.84 -15.18 5.41
CA TRP A 275 -2.13 -15.61 5.97
C TRP A 275 -2.16 -17.09 6.34
N SER A 276 -2.61 -17.39 7.55
CA SER A 276 -2.65 -18.72 8.19
C SER A 276 -3.55 -19.78 7.53
N PHE A 277 -4.30 -19.41 6.48
CA PHE A 277 -5.16 -20.32 5.71
C PHE A 277 -4.49 -20.89 4.46
N CYS A 278 -3.39 -20.29 3.99
CA CYS A 278 -2.65 -20.80 2.84
C CYS A 278 -1.54 -21.74 3.32
N ARG A 279 -1.46 -22.92 2.71
CA ARG A 279 -0.48 -23.95 3.05
C ARG A 279 0.41 -24.27 1.85
N GLY A 280 1.69 -23.93 1.97
CA GLY A 280 2.69 -24.10 0.91
C GLY A 280 3.78 -23.04 0.94
N VAL A 281 4.88 -23.34 0.29
CA VAL A 281 6.03 -22.45 0.05
C VAL A 281 6.04 -22.05 -1.43
N PHE A 282 6.29 -20.78 -1.69
CA PHE A 282 6.62 -20.28 -3.01
C PHE A 282 8.13 -20.28 -3.17
N THR A 283 8.64 -21.11 -4.07
CA THR A 283 10.08 -21.25 -4.33
C THR A 283 10.37 -20.71 -5.72
N ILE A 284 11.28 -19.76 -5.82
CA ILE A 284 11.80 -19.24 -7.09
C ILE A 284 13.23 -19.73 -7.22
N ARG A 285 13.50 -20.48 -8.30
CA ARG A 285 14.80 -21.00 -8.67
C ARG A 285 15.27 -20.27 -9.93
N SER A 286 16.12 -19.29 -9.76
CA SER A 286 16.75 -18.53 -10.84
C SER A 286 18.01 -19.24 -11.31
N SER A 287 18.10 -19.57 -12.59
CA SER A 287 19.28 -20.21 -13.20
C SER A 287 19.84 -19.36 -14.35
N ARG A 288 21.17 -19.34 -14.46
CA ARG A 288 21.84 -18.65 -15.57
C ARG A 288 21.68 -19.42 -16.87
N VAL A 289 21.42 -18.69 -17.95
CA VAL A 289 21.37 -19.23 -19.32
C VAL A 289 22.36 -18.46 -20.19
N SER A 290 23.12 -19.19 -21.02
CA SER A 290 24.10 -18.58 -21.92
C SER A 290 23.44 -17.57 -22.86
N ALA A 291 23.92 -16.32 -22.80
CA ALA A 291 23.40 -15.20 -23.59
C ALA A 291 23.45 -15.42 -25.11
N ALA A 292 24.29 -16.36 -25.59
CA ALA A 292 24.45 -16.68 -27.01
C ALA A 292 23.17 -17.18 -27.72
N ARG A 293 22.09 -17.51 -26.98
CA ARG A 293 20.80 -17.94 -27.54
C ARG A 293 19.71 -16.87 -27.54
N VAL A 294 19.94 -15.72 -26.92
CA VAL A 294 18.91 -14.68 -26.74
C VAL A 294 19.34 -13.45 -27.54
N GLY A 295 18.49 -13.02 -28.48
CA GLY A 295 18.67 -11.74 -29.17
C GLY A 295 18.62 -10.57 -28.19
N ALA A 296 18.93 -9.35 -28.67
CA ALA A 296 19.04 -8.15 -27.84
C ALA A 296 17.89 -8.03 -26.80
N ILE A 297 18.21 -8.34 -25.54
CA ILE A 297 17.25 -8.38 -24.45
C ILE A 297 16.87 -6.93 -24.12
N PRO A 298 15.58 -6.55 -24.15
CA PRO A 298 15.17 -5.23 -23.70
C PRO A 298 15.58 -5.03 -22.23
N GLY A 299 16.12 -3.85 -21.91
CA GLY A 299 16.43 -3.50 -20.52
C GLY A 299 15.19 -3.61 -19.61
N PRO A 300 15.39 -3.80 -18.29
CA PRO A 300 14.30 -4.00 -17.34
C PRO A 300 13.27 -2.88 -17.44
N ARG A 301 11.98 -3.24 -17.44
CA ARG A 301 10.92 -2.24 -17.45
C ARG A 301 10.87 -1.50 -16.11
N PRO A 302 10.82 -0.15 -16.09
CA PRO A 302 10.68 0.59 -14.85
C PRO A 302 9.30 0.30 -14.24
N LEU A 303 9.27 -0.05 -12.96
CA LEU A 303 8.07 -0.14 -12.15
C LEU A 303 7.92 1.16 -11.36
N THR A 304 7.02 2.03 -11.82
CA THR A 304 6.67 3.26 -11.08
C THR A 304 6.14 2.97 -9.68
N ALA A 305 5.64 1.74 -9.46
CA ALA A 305 5.33 1.11 -8.18
C ALA A 305 6.49 1.12 -7.15
N VAL A 306 7.72 0.91 -7.59
CA VAL A 306 8.92 0.76 -6.72
C VAL A 306 9.66 2.11 -6.56
N GLY A 307 9.14 3.18 -7.18
CA GLY A 307 9.80 4.48 -7.24
C GLY A 307 10.74 4.67 -8.44
N ASP A 308 10.79 3.70 -9.36
CA ASP A 308 11.60 3.84 -10.57
C ASP A 308 11.22 5.10 -11.36
N GLY A 309 12.23 5.94 -11.62
CA GLY A 309 12.12 7.01 -12.60
C GLY A 309 11.73 6.45 -13.97
N ARG A 310 10.76 7.08 -14.64
CA ARG A 310 10.45 6.73 -16.03
C ARG A 310 11.67 7.03 -16.91
N ASN A 311 12.01 6.09 -17.80
CA ASN A 311 12.71 6.41 -19.04
C ASN A 311 11.81 7.27 -19.93
N VAL A 312 11.74 8.58 -19.63
CA VAL A 312 10.94 9.54 -20.39
C VAL A 312 11.67 9.85 -21.69
N SER A 313 11.05 9.55 -22.83
CA SER A 313 11.57 9.85 -24.18
C SER A 313 11.54 11.34 -24.56
N ARG A 314 11.32 12.22 -23.58
CA ARG A 314 11.57 13.66 -23.65
C ARG A 314 12.56 14.01 -22.54
N PRO A 315 13.59 14.83 -22.81
CA PRO A 315 14.48 15.27 -21.76
C PRO A 315 13.67 16.03 -20.71
N ARG A 316 13.65 15.53 -19.48
CA ARG A 316 13.34 16.39 -18.34
C ARG A 316 14.41 17.48 -18.33
N ARG A 317 13.98 18.74 -18.26
CA ARG A 317 14.85 19.82 -17.77
C ARG A 317 15.34 19.33 -16.41
N ALA A 318 16.65 19.25 -16.21
CA ALA A 318 17.23 18.57 -15.06
C ALA A 318 16.64 19.13 -13.76
N GLU A 319 15.69 18.38 -13.17
CA GLU A 319 15.35 18.49 -11.77
C GLU A 319 16.67 18.26 -11.05
N HIS A 320 17.25 19.33 -10.52
CA HIS A 320 18.49 19.20 -9.78
C HIS A 320 18.17 18.30 -8.61
N SER A 321 18.81 17.13 -8.55
CA SER A 321 19.01 16.46 -7.29
C SER A 321 19.85 17.43 -6.46
N THR A 322 19.19 18.26 -5.67
CA THR A 322 19.84 18.85 -4.51
C THR A 322 20.28 17.64 -3.68
N GLU A 323 21.59 17.36 -3.70
CA GLU A 323 22.18 16.59 -2.61
C GLU A 323 21.76 17.31 -1.33
N PRO A 324 21.32 16.58 -0.27
CA PRO A 324 20.89 17.23 0.95
C PRO A 324 22.05 18.08 1.48
N ASP A 325 21.80 19.40 1.59
CA ASP A 325 22.78 20.42 1.95
C ASP A 325 23.18 20.28 3.44
N GLY A 326 24.01 19.27 3.71
CA GLY A 326 24.42 18.90 5.06
C GLY A 326 23.30 18.31 5.94
N PRO A 327 23.63 17.94 7.19
CA PRO A 327 22.63 17.50 8.15
C PRO A 327 21.91 18.70 8.76
N GLU A 328 20.84 19.16 8.12
CA GLU A 328 19.82 19.91 8.84
C GLU A 328 19.29 19.02 9.98
N ARG A 329 19.27 19.56 11.19
CA ARG A 329 19.07 18.77 12.41
C ARG A 329 17.60 18.36 12.52
N THR A 330 17.31 17.09 12.20
CA THR A 330 16.00 16.45 12.38
C THR A 330 15.38 16.80 13.72
N CYS A 331 14.17 17.35 13.70
CA CYS A 331 13.48 17.81 14.90
C CYS A 331 12.53 16.72 15.43
N VAL A 332 12.64 16.41 16.72
CA VAL A 332 11.79 15.40 17.39
C VAL A 332 10.62 16.10 18.10
N VAL A 333 9.41 15.88 17.59
CA VAL A 333 8.14 16.43 18.09
C VAL A 333 7.40 15.38 18.93
N GLN A 334 7.42 15.52 20.24
CA GLN A 334 6.67 14.66 21.14
C GLN A 334 5.23 15.16 21.29
N LEU A 335 4.25 14.29 21.01
CA LEU A 335 2.84 14.55 21.36
C LEU A 335 2.52 13.92 22.71
N LEU A 336 1.87 14.69 23.58
CA LEU A 336 1.48 14.30 24.93
C LEU A 336 -0.03 14.44 25.10
N ASP A 337 -0.67 13.51 25.82
CA ASP A 337 -2.05 13.66 26.30
C ASP A 337 -2.05 14.48 27.60
N ALA A 338 -3.11 15.23 27.86
CA ALA A 338 -3.28 15.85 29.17
C ALA A 338 -3.67 14.76 30.20
N PRO A 339 -3.06 14.76 31.41
CA PRO A 339 -3.44 13.88 32.52
C PRO A 339 -4.94 13.76 32.82
N SER A 340 -5.72 14.80 32.52
CA SER A 340 -7.18 14.86 32.66
C SER A 340 -7.96 14.85 31.33
N GLY A 341 -7.26 14.85 30.19
CA GLY A 341 -7.84 15.02 28.84
C GLY A 341 -8.51 13.75 28.30
N GLY A 342 -7.95 12.58 28.61
CA GLY A 342 -8.55 11.27 28.31
C GLY A 342 -8.66 10.92 26.82
N LEU A 343 -7.80 11.49 25.97
CA LEU A 343 -7.89 11.36 24.51
C LEU A 343 -7.69 9.91 24.02
N GLY A 344 -6.66 9.26 24.53
CA GLY A 344 -6.11 7.99 24.03
C GLY A 344 -4.72 8.20 23.43
N ARG A 345 -3.73 7.35 23.78
CA ARG A 345 -2.50 7.16 22.98
C ARG A 345 -2.88 6.94 21.51
N ASP A 346 -3.86 6.08 21.28
CA ASP A 346 -4.38 5.77 19.94
C ASP A 346 -4.97 7.02 19.26
N HIS A 347 -5.47 7.99 20.03
CA HIS A 347 -5.93 9.28 19.51
C HIS A 347 -4.76 10.22 19.17
N LEU A 348 -3.72 10.28 20.01
CA LEU A 348 -2.47 10.98 19.67
C LEU A 348 -1.83 10.42 18.39
N VAL A 349 -1.84 9.10 18.21
CA VAL A 349 -1.38 8.42 16.99
C VAL A 349 -2.16 8.95 15.78
N ARG A 350 -3.50 9.02 15.86
CA ARG A 350 -4.33 9.57 14.79
C ARG A 350 -3.99 11.03 14.48
N VAL A 351 -3.83 11.88 15.50
CA VAL A 351 -3.49 13.31 15.30
C VAL A 351 -2.12 13.47 14.64
N ALA A 352 -1.11 12.71 15.08
CA ALA A 352 0.22 12.69 14.47
C ALA A 352 0.18 12.20 13.00
N GLU A 353 -0.50 11.08 12.73
CA GLU A 353 -0.68 10.54 11.37
C GLU A 353 -1.33 11.58 10.45
N ARG A 354 -2.39 12.27 10.93
CA ARG A 354 -3.10 13.32 10.19
C ARG A 354 -2.17 14.50 9.84
N ILE A 355 -1.43 15.04 10.80
CA ILE A 355 -0.52 16.18 10.59
C ILE A 355 0.67 15.78 9.69
N ALA A 356 1.31 14.67 10.00
CA ALA A 356 2.45 14.16 9.24
C ALA A 356 2.09 13.82 7.78
N ALA A 357 0.86 13.37 7.52
CA ALA A 357 0.37 13.15 6.17
C ALA A 357 0.19 14.43 5.33
N VAL A 358 -0.10 15.59 5.96
CA VAL A 358 -0.12 16.89 5.28
C VAL A 358 1.30 17.37 5.01
N TRP A 359 2.18 17.31 6.02
CA TRP A 359 3.58 17.72 5.89
C TRP A 359 4.33 16.91 4.83
N ALA A 360 4.11 15.59 4.77
CA ALA A 360 4.65 14.75 3.71
C ALA A 360 4.10 15.14 2.32
N ALA A 361 2.82 15.53 2.22
CA ALA A 361 2.24 16.02 0.97
C ALA A 361 2.83 17.38 0.52
N ARG A 362 3.37 18.19 1.46
CA ARG A 362 4.10 19.44 1.18
C ARG A 362 5.56 19.23 0.76
N GLY A 363 6.08 17.99 0.82
CA GLY A 363 7.44 17.65 0.40
C GLY A 363 8.39 17.28 1.54
N LEU A 364 7.94 17.28 2.80
CA LEU A 364 8.78 16.93 3.96
C LEU A 364 8.94 15.40 4.12
N ALA A 365 10.08 14.96 4.64
CA ALA A 365 10.34 13.60 5.06
C ALA A 365 10.02 13.45 6.56
N VAL A 366 8.89 12.81 6.89
CA VAL A 366 8.38 12.72 8.27
C VAL A 366 8.41 11.27 8.79
N GLY A 367 8.90 11.06 10.01
CA GLY A 367 8.86 9.77 10.72
C GLY A 367 7.87 9.76 11.89
N LEU A 368 7.22 8.63 12.17
CA LEU A 368 6.39 8.39 13.35
C LEU A 368 7.02 7.29 14.23
N LEU A 369 7.54 7.65 15.40
CA LEU A 369 8.11 6.72 16.37
C LEU A 369 7.08 6.38 17.46
N LEU A 370 6.63 5.12 17.46
CA LEU A 370 5.58 4.62 18.35
C LEU A 370 6.18 3.73 19.45
N VAL A 371 6.08 4.17 20.71
CA VAL A 371 6.55 3.40 21.88
C VAL A 371 5.42 2.51 22.40
N GLU A 372 5.75 1.26 22.74
CA GLU A 372 4.87 0.22 23.32
C GLU A 372 3.40 0.27 22.90
N GLY A 373 3.14 -0.30 21.73
CA GLY A 373 1.80 -0.66 21.32
C GLY A 373 1.69 -0.83 19.82
N SER A 374 0.82 -1.76 19.41
CA SER A 374 0.37 -1.83 18.01
C SER A 374 -0.24 -0.51 17.57
N SER A 375 -0.16 -0.21 16.27
CA SER A 375 -1.02 0.80 15.65
C SER A 375 -2.47 0.32 15.73
N MET A 376 -3.26 1.00 16.56
CA MET A 376 -4.70 0.78 16.69
C MET A 376 -5.45 1.66 15.67
N GLY A 377 -6.02 1.02 14.65
CA GLY A 377 -7.39 1.37 14.28
C GLY A 377 -7.69 1.83 12.85
N PHE A 378 -6.75 2.40 12.08
CA PHE A 378 -7.06 2.88 10.72
C PHE A 378 -6.13 2.40 9.60
N PHE A 379 -4.86 2.09 9.91
CA PHE A 379 -3.94 1.37 9.01
C PHE A 379 -3.58 -0.03 9.55
N ARG A 380 -4.59 -0.82 9.95
CA ARG A 380 -4.54 -2.29 10.10
C ARG A 380 -5.93 -2.86 9.80
N ASP A 381 -6.16 -3.74 8.83
CA ASP A 381 -5.75 -5.15 8.79
C ASP A 381 -4.48 -5.53 9.59
N PRO A 382 -4.54 -6.46 10.57
CA PRO A 382 -3.39 -6.90 11.36
C PRO A 382 -2.15 -7.35 10.57
N GLY A 383 -2.27 -7.66 9.27
CA GLY A 383 -1.14 -7.88 8.37
C GLY A 383 -0.66 -6.62 7.63
N ARG A 384 0.11 -5.76 8.31
CA ARG A 384 1.05 -4.72 7.80
C ARG A 384 0.74 -4.02 6.45
N PRO A 385 0.40 -2.71 6.44
CA PRO A 385 0.29 -1.94 5.21
C PRO A 385 1.58 -1.16 4.92
N GLU A 386 2.29 -1.58 3.88
CA GLU A 386 3.44 -0.87 3.32
C GLU A 386 3.04 -0.33 1.94
N TRP A 387 3.12 0.99 1.76
CA TRP A 387 2.72 1.64 0.49
C TRP A 387 3.65 2.80 0.11
N ALA A 388 4.61 2.50 -0.77
CA ALA A 388 5.90 3.19 -0.79
C ALA A 388 6.69 3.10 -2.12
N THR A 389 6.55 4.10 -3.00
CA THR A 389 7.31 4.21 -4.26
C THR A 389 8.67 4.90 -4.06
N ALA A 390 9.50 4.42 -3.12
CA ALA A 390 10.89 4.86 -2.97
C ALA A 390 11.67 3.81 -2.18
N ALA A 391 12.92 3.58 -2.61
CA ALA A 391 13.83 2.63 -2.00
C ALA A 391 13.97 2.85 -0.49
N LEU A 392 14.07 1.76 0.27
CA LEU A 392 14.43 1.84 1.68
C LEU A 392 15.80 2.55 1.83
N PRO A 393 15.95 3.46 2.79
CA PRO A 393 17.26 3.82 3.29
C PRO A 393 17.97 2.54 3.75
N LYS A 394 19.09 2.18 3.11
CA LYS A 394 19.81 0.90 3.27
C LYS A 394 20.31 0.58 4.70
N ALA A 395 20.03 1.44 5.68
CA ALA A 395 20.62 1.43 7.00
C ALA A 395 19.78 0.73 8.10
N VAL A 396 18.45 0.59 7.97
CA VAL A 396 17.62 0.09 9.10
C VAL A 396 16.41 -0.75 8.68
N SER A 397 16.40 -2.02 9.09
CA SER A 397 15.37 -3.03 8.79
C SER A 397 14.07 -2.91 9.60
N THR A 398 13.79 -1.75 10.20
CA THR A 398 12.69 -1.56 11.18
C THR A 398 11.74 -0.40 10.87
N TRP A 399 12.07 0.49 9.94
CA TRP A 399 11.17 1.59 9.52
C TRP A 399 10.21 1.11 8.41
N THR A 400 8.92 1.17 8.70
CA THR A 400 7.80 0.82 7.82
C THR A 400 7.23 2.08 7.17
N ARG A 401 7.26 2.19 5.84
CA ARG A 401 6.75 3.38 5.15
C ARG A 401 5.21 3.42 5.12
N LEU A 402 4.66 4.58 5.51
CA LEU A 402 3.23 4.80 5.70
C LEU A 402 2.50 5.50 4.54
N ARG A 403 3.17 6.20 3.62
CA ARG A 403 2.47 6.90 2.52
C ARG A 403 3.28 7.10 1.23
N LEU A 404 2.56 7.01 0.10
CA LEU A 404 2.89 7.66 -1.16
C LEU A 404 2.63 9.18 -1.06
N ALA A 405 3.70 9.93 -0.85
CA ALA A 405 3.73 11.38 -0.96
C ALA A 405 4.40 11.78 -2.30
N PRO A 406 4.05 12.94 -2.89
CA PRO A 406 4.78 13.47 -4.02
C PRO A 406 6.23 13.77 -3.62
N SER A 407 7.19 13.33 -4.44
CA SER A 407 8.61 13.67 -4.25
C SER A 407 8.78 15.20 -4.16
N PRO A 408 9.57 15.73 -3.21
CA PRO A 408 10.53 15.02 -2.34
C PRO A 408 9.95 14.32 -1.09
N GLY A 409 8.67 14.52 -0.77
CA GLY A 409 8.09 14.16 0.52
C GLY A 409 7.97 12.66 0.81
N GLN A 410 8.02 12.32 2.09
CA GLN A 410 8.03 10.95 2.59
C GLN A 410 7.32 10.86 3.95
N LEU A 411 6.73 9.69 4.26
CA LEU A 411 6.10 9.44 5.56
C LEU A 411 6.36 8.01 6.02
N TRP A 412 7.02 7.85 7.17
CA TRP A 412 7.48 6.57 7.68
C TRP A 412 7.04 6.35 9.13
N SER A 413 7.12 5.12 9.62
CA SER A 413 6.85 4.78 11.01
C SER A 413 7.77 3.69 11.53
N MET A 414 7.94 3.62 12.84
CA MET A 414 8.62 2.52 13.51
C MET A 414 7.97 2.27 14.87
N THR A 415 7.84 1.01 15.27
CA THR A 415 7.37 0.63 16.61
C THR A 415 8.55 0.12 17.42
N VAL A 416 8.73 0.63 18.65
CA VAL A 416 9.80 0.26 19.57
C VAL A 416 9.27 -0.17 20.94
N SER A 417 10.06 -0.99 21.65
CA SER A 417 9.83 -1.30 23.06
C SER A 417 10.00 -0.05 23.93
N ASN A 418 9.33 0.00 25.09
CA ASN A 418 9.43 1.10 26.06
C ASN A 418 10.69 0.99 26.92
N THR A 419 11.82 0.84 26.26
CA THR A 419 13.14 0.83 26.87
C THR A 419 13.88 2.06 26.39
N SER A 420 14.40 2.86 27.32
CA SER A 420 15.09 4.12 27.00
C SER A 420 16.26 3.93 26.02
N ASP A 421 16.86 2.75 25.98
CA ASP A 421 17.94 2.41 25.04
C ASP A 421 17.42 2.10 23.63
N ALA A 422 16.23 1.48 23.49
CA ALA A 422 15.62 1.25 22.17
C ALA A 422 15.07 2.56 21.57
N ILE A 423 14.46 3.43 22.39
CA ILE A 423 14.02 4.76 21.96
C ILE A 423 15.23 5.64 21.61
N GLY A 424 16.29 5.60 22.42
CA GLY A 424 17.54 6.30 22.14
C GLY A 424 18.20 5.86 20.83
N ALA A 425 18.34 4.55 20.60
CA ALA A 425 18.89 4.01 19.35
C ALA A 425 18.02 4.39 18.14
N ALA A 426 16.69 4.28 18.26
CA ALA A 426 15.75 4.71 17.23
C ALA A 426 15.93 6.18 16.83
N LEU A 427 16.03 7.08 17.81
CA LEU A 427 16.22 8.51 17.60
C LEU A 427 17.64 8.88 17.15
N GLN A 428 18.65 8.01 17.36
CA GLN A 428 20.00 8.20 16.80
C GLN A 428 20.09 7.78 15.33
N HIS A 429 19.20 6.90 14.84
CA HIS A 429 19.19 6.44 13.45
C HIS A 429 18.18 7.16 12.55
N ALA A 430 17.12 7.74 13.13
CA ALA A 430 16.18 8.63 12.43
C ALA A 430 16.81 9.84 11.70
N PRO A 431 17.88 10.51 12.21
CA PRO A 431 18.35 11.78 11.65
C PRO A 431 19.08 11.70 10.30
N ILE A 432 19.17 10.50 9.70
CA ILE A 432 19.90 10.26 8.45
C ILE A 432 18.94 10.36 7.24
N GLY A 433 17.64 10.61 7.44
CA GLY A 433 16.68 10.72 6.33
C GLY A 433 15.32 11.35 6.62
N PHE A 434 15.13 12.05 7.75
CA PHE A 434 13.87 12.73 8.08
C PHE A 434 14.11 14.19 8.48
N ASP A 435 13.23 15.09 8.05
CA ASP A 435 13.19 16.49 8.48
C ASP A 435 12.56 16.57 9.88
N GLN A 436 11.53 15.75 10.11
CA GLN A 436 10.67 15.78 11.30
C GLN A 436 10.37 14.37 11.80
N VAL A 437 10.38 14.15 13.12
CA VAL A 437 10.01 12.87 13.74
C VAL A 437 9.00 13.10 14.85
N PHE A 438 7.77 12.61 14.69
CA PHE A 438 6.81 12.55 15.79
C PHE A 438 7.15 11.39 16.73
N LEU A 439 7.16 11.65 18.04
CA LEU A 439 7.32 10.65 19.09
C LEU A 439 6.03 10.51 19.88
N ILE A 440 5.57 9.27 20.07
CA ILE A 440 4.31 8.96 20.76
C ILE A 440 4.53 7.85 21.78
N GLY A 441 4.39 8.18 23.05
CA GLY A 441 4.66 7.32 24.20
C GLY A 441 3.59 6.26 24.47
N ALA A 442 3.92 5.27 25.30
CA ALA A 442 2.93 4.53 26.08
C ALA A 442 2.49 5.36 27.30
N TYR A 443 1.32 5.03 27.86
CA TYR A 443 0.55 5.94 28.72
C TYR A 443 1.15 6.25 30.11
N ASP A 444 0.61 7.33 30.68
CA ASP A 444 0.63 7.72 32.10
C ASP A 444 1.98 8.12 32.71
N GLY A 445 2.59 9.13 32.07
CA GLY A 445 3.31 10.10 32.88
C GLY A 445 4.14 11.12 32.11
N TRP A 446 3.60 12.34 32.01
CA TRP A 446 4.44 13.55 32.03
C TRP A 446 5.34 13.61 33.30
N MET A 447 5.02 12.78 34.32
CA MET A 447 5.85 12.51 35.50
C MET A 447 6.89 11.37 35.35
N GLN A 448 6.76 10.40 34.43
CA GLN A 448 7.69 9.25 34.36
C GLN A 448 8.97 9.52 33.55
N GLU A 449 8.93 10.44 32.57
CA GLU A 449 10.13 10.78 31.78
C GLU A 449 11.20 11.59 32.54
N VAL A 450 10.90 12.04 33.76
CA VAL A 450 11.82 12.84 34.60
C VAL A 450 13.09 12.06 34.98
N THR A 451 13.11 10.74 34.80
CA THR A 451 14.20 9.85 35.25
C THR A 451 15.11 9.25 34.17
N SER A 452 14.84 9.42 32.87
CA SER A 452 15.63 8.77 31.80
C SER A 452 16.47 9.75 30.96
N SER A 453 17.61 10.20 31.50
CA SER A 453 18.51 11.22 30.93
C SER A 453 19.28 10.85 29.64
N LYS A 454 18.77 9.92 28.81
CA LYS A 454 19.48 9.41 27.61
C LYS A 454 19.00 9.96 26.27
N TRP A 455 17.82 10.58 26.21
CA TRP A 455 17.28 11.19 24.99
C TRP A 455 16.31 12.32 25.36
N SER A 456 16.13 13.28 24.45
CA SER A 456 15.26 14.45 24.63
C SER A 456 14.54 14.77 23.32
N ALA A 457 13.22 14.97 23.36
CA ALA A 457 12.49 15.60 22.27
C ALA A 457 12.83 17.10 22.20
N ASP A 458 13.00 17.64 21.00
CA ASP A 458 13.28 19.07 20.78
C ASP A 458 12.02 19.94 20.98
N LEU A 459 10.84 19.37 20.68
CA LEU A 459 9.54 20.02 20.85
C LEU A 459 8.57 19.09 21.61
N ARG A 460 7.85 19.63 22.59
CA ARG A 460 6.80 18.94 23.37
C ARG A 460 5.47 19.68 23.21
N ILE A 461 4.49 19.01 22.60
CA ILE A 461 3.16 19.55 22.33
C ILE A 461 2.14 18.77 23.15
N LEU A 462 1.41 19.46 24.02
CA LEU A 462 0.27 18.89 24.71
C LEU A 462 -0.93 18.93 23.76
N VAL A 463 -1.66 17.82 23.64
CA VAL A 463 -2.89 17.72 22.83
C VAL A 463 -4.08 17.63 23.77
N HIS A 464 -5.15 18.38 23.49
CA HIS A 464 -6.34 18.42 24.34
C HIS A 464 -7.60 18.72 23.52
N HIS A 465 -8.79 18.29 23.97
CA HIS A 465 -10.05 18.69 23.35
C HIS A 465 -10.29 20.21 23.48
N ALA A 466 -10.78 20.83 22.41
CA ALA A 466 -11.21 22.23 22.40
C ALA A 466 -12.55 22.36 23.13
N ARG A 467 -12.49 22.59 24.43
CA ARG A 467 -13.65 22.85 25.30
C ARG A 467 -13.61 24.31 25.78
N PRO A 468 -14.76 24.98 25.98
CA PRO A 468 -14.80 26.31 26.57
C PRO A 468 -14.08 26.33 27.92
N PHE A 469 -13.33 27.39 28.21
CA PHE A 469 -12.61 27.49 29.47
C PHE A 469 -13.58 27.69 30.64
N GLN A 470 -13.21 27.21 31.83
CA GLN A 470 -14.07 27.31 32.99
C GLN A 470 -14.28 28.77 33.40
N ARG A 471 -15.53 29.24 33.34
CA ARG A 471 -15.91 30.64 33.65
C ARG A 471 -16.40 30.81 35.07
N HIS A 472 -16.82 29.73 35.71
CA HIS A 472 -17.40 29.75 37.05
C HIS A 472 -16.93 28.55 37.88
N ILE A 473 -16.64 28.77 39.17
CA ILE A 473 -16.49 27.68 40.14
C ILE A 473 -17.87 27.42 40.79
N PRO A 474 -18.42 26.19 40.68
CA PRO A 474 -19.71 25.87 41.27
C PRO A 474 -19.62 25.81 42.81
N PHE A 475 -20.63 26.33 43.50
CA PHE A 475 -20.73 26.16 44.95
C PHE A 475 -21.02 24.70 45.32
N PRO A 476 -20.41 24.16 46.39
CA PRO A 476 -20.64 22.77 46.79
C PRO A 476 -22.11 22.52 47.17
N GLY A 477 -22.73 21.53 46.51
CA GLY A 477 -24.06 21.02 46.86
C GLY A 477 -25.22 21.41 45.93
N LYS A 478 -24.99 22.11 44.82
CA LYS A 478 -26.03 22.39 43.80
C LYS A 478 -25.58 21.94 42.41
N THR A 479 -26.21 20.89 41.89
CA THR A 479 -26.01 20.40 40.51
C THR A 479 -27.27 20.61 39.67
N THR A 480 -27.43 21.78 39.04
CA THR A 480 -28.22 22.00 37.79
C THR A 480 -28.24 23.49 37.37
N HIS A 481 -27.49 23.82 36.32
CA HIS A 481 -27.87 24.76 35.23
C HIS A 481 -28.52 26.13 35.53
N THR A 482 -28.08 26.86 36.57
CA THR A 482 -28.17 28.33 36.61
C THR A 482 -26.78 28.94 36.86
N ASP A 483 -26.53 30.18 36.43
CA ASP A 483 -25.25 30.92 36.52
C ASP A 483 -24.78 31.26 37.97
N ASP A 484 -25.24 30.51 38.98
CA ASP A 484 -24.90 30.70 40.39
C ASP A 484 -23.56 30.02 40.74
N GLY A 485 -22.46 30.57 40.23
CA GLY A 485 -21.08 30.22 40.61
C GLY A 485 -20.22 31.46 40.86
N VAL A 486 -19.02 31.27 41.42
CA VAL A 486 -18.05 32.38 41.51
C VAL A 486 -17.47 32.63 40.12
N PRO A 487 -17.66 33.81 39.51
CA PRO A 487 -17.09 34.11 38.19
C PRO A 487 -15.57 34.21 38.26
N LEU A 488 -14.92 33.65 37.24
CA LEU A 488 -13.48 33.66 37.08
C LEU A 488 -13.08 34.71 36.03
N THR A 489 -12.05 35.48 36.33
CA THR A 489 -11.36 36.26 35.30
C THR A 489 -10.61 35.32 34.33
N PRO A 490 -10.25 35.78 33.11
CA PRO A 490 -9.46 34.97 32.18
C PRO A 490 -8.11 34.50 32.76
N ALA A 491 -7.50 35.29 33.65
CA ALA A 491 -6.27 34.91 34.35
C ALA A 491 -6.49 33.79 35.36
N GLU A 492 -7.55 33.87 36.18
CA GLU A 492 -7.89 32.82 37.15
C GLU A 492 -8.31 31.53 36.44
N SER A 493 -9.05 31.63 35.34
CA SER A 493 -9.42 30.49 34.49
C SER A 493 -8.18 29.82 33.87
N ALA A 494 -7.22 30.59 33.36
CA ALA A 494 -5.94 30.06 32.86
C ALA A 494 -5.10 29.39 33.97
N VAL A 495 -5.06 29.96 35.18
CA VAL A 495 -4.36 29.35 36.33
C VAL A 495 -5.05 28.06 36.77
N LEU A 496 -6.39 28.06 36.84
CA LEU A 496 -7.19 26.89 37.18
C LEU A 496 -6.96 25.76 36.18
N TRP A 497 -7.09 26.05 34.88
CA TRP A 497 -6.84 25.09 33.80
C TRP A 497 -5.45 24.46 33.91
N ARG A 498 -4.40 25.28 34.11
CA ARG A 498 -3.04 24.77 34.36
C ARG A 498 -2.98 23.89 35.61
N SER A 499 -3.61 24.30 36.71
CA SER A 499 -3.56 23.53 37.96
C SER A 499 -4.24 22.16 37.84
N GLU A 500 -5.28 22.05 37.03
CA GLU A 500 -6.03 20.81 36.78
C GLU A 500 -5.34 19.90 35.75
N HIS A 501 -4.89 20.47 34.63
CA HIS A 501 -4.38 19.70 33.48
C HIS A 501 -2.86 19.50 33.54
N LEU A 502 -2.11 20.44 34.13
CA LEU A 502 -0.65 20.35 34.29
C LEU A 502 -0.24 19.92 35.72
N GLY A 503 -1.13 20.07 36.70
CA GLY A 503 -0.87 19.69 38.08
C GLY A 503 0.27 20.51 38.73
N ARG A 504 0.86 19.96 39.80
CA ARG A 504 2.05 20.53 40.47
C ARG A 504 3.38 20.03 39.86
N SER A 505 3.34 19.42 38.67
CA SER A 505 4.51 18.78 38.08
C SER A 505 5.50 19.81 37.54
N VAL A 506 6.64 19.95 38.19
CA VAL A 506 7.77 20.75 37.68
C VAL A 506 8.59 19.85 36.76
N SER A 507 8.15 19.68 35.51
CA SER A 507 8.96 18.98 34.51
C SER A 507 10.26 19.75 34.27
N THR A 508 11.39 19.05 34.24
CA THR A 508 12.72 19.63 33.95
C THR A 508 12.86 20.18 32.52
N HIS A 509 11.89 19.89 31.66
CA HIS A 509 11.82 20.31 30.27
C HIS A 509 10.52 21.12 30.06
N PRO A 510 10.57 22.27 29.36
CA PRO A 510 9.39 23.10 29.10
C PRO A 510 8.45 22.44 28.09
N LEU A 511 7.15 22.77 28.17
CA LEU A 511 6.20 22.55 27.07
C LEU A 511 6.36 23.66 26.04
N ASN A 512 6.30 23.32 24.75
CA ASN A 512 6.35 24.29 23.67
C ASN A 512 4.96 24.87 23.35
N GLY A 513 3.89 24.14 23.68
CA GLY A 513 2.52 24.67 23.66
C GLY A 513 1.42 23.62 23.59
N LEU A 514 0.20 24.09 23.33
CA LEU A 514 -1.05 23.34 23.35
C LEU A 514 -1.67 23.25 21.95
N LEU A 515 -2.06 22.06 21.53
CA LEU A 515 -2.85 21.79 20.32
C LEU A 515 -4.28 21.41 20.74
N LEU A 516 -5.26 22.22 20.35
CA LEU A 516 -6.66 22.03 20.70
C LEU A 516 -7.41 21.27 19.59
N LEU A 517 -8.18 20.23 19.95
CA LEU A 517 -8.90 19.37 19.01
C LEU A 517 -10.39 19.73 18.92
N THR A 518 -10.89 20.14 17.74
CA THR A 518 -12.29 20.58 17.55
C THR A 518 -13.20 19.45 17.02
N GLU A 519 -14.16 19.03 17.84
CA GLU A 519 -14.99 17.83 17.58
C GLU A 519 -16.02 17.97 16.45
N SER A 520 -16.31 19.19 15.99
CA SER A 520 -17.15 19.47 14.80
C SER A 520 -16.74 20.78 14.12
N ASP A 521 -17.15 20.98 12.86
CA ASP A 521 -16.99 22.26 12.14
C ASP A 521 -17.98 23.33 12.66
N GLU A 522 -19.00 22.94 13.44
CA GLU A 522 -19.87 23.82 14.23
C GLU A 522 -19.32 24.11 15.64
N ALA A 523 -18.10 23.63 15.99
CA ALA A 523 -17.47 23.98 17.26
C ALA A 523 -17.30 25.50 17.34
N ALA A 524 -18.08 26.13 18.21
CA ALA A 524 -18.17 27.58 18.31
C ALA A 524 -16.76 28.20 18.35
N ALA A 525 -16.52 29.16 17.44
CA ALA A 525 -15.28 29.92 17.43
C ALA A 525 -15.04 30.51 18.83
N PRO A 526 -13.80 30.50 19.34
CA PRO A 526 -13.51 31.00 20.68
C PRO A 526 -13.99 32.44 20.80
N ASP A 527 -14.77 32.71 21.84
CA ASP A 527 -15.24 34.06 22.11
C ASP A 527 -14.13 34.91 22.76
N GLU A 528 -14.45 36.17 23.06
CA GLU A 528 -13.50 37.12 23.65
C GLU A 528 -12.94 36.63 25.01
N PHE A 529 -13.73 35.88 25.78
CA PHE A 529 -13.26 35.31 27.05
C PHE A 529 -12.26 34.18 26.79
N ASP A 530 -12.59 33.23 25.92
CA ASP A 530 -11.69 32.11 25.62
C ASP A 530 -10.37 32.60 25.00
N LEU A 531 -10.41 33.58 24.09
CA LEU A 531 -9.21 34.22 23.52
C LEU A 531 -8.36 34.92 24.60
N ALA A 532 -8.98 35.61 25.56
CA ALA A 532 -8.27 36.23 26.68
C ALA A 532 -7.62 35.18 27.61
N VAL A 533 -8.25 34.02 27.81
CA VAL A 533 -7.66 32.88 28.55
C VAL A 533 -6.44 32.33 27.80
N GLU A 534 -6.52 32.15 26.48
CA GLU A 534 -5.38 31.71 25.66
C GLU A 534 -4.19 32.66 25.73
N GLU A 535 -4.45 33.98 25.78
CA GLU A 535 -3.38 34.97 25.98
C GLU A 535 -2.71 34.83 27.36
N GLN A 536 -3.49 34.58 28.43
CA GLN A 536 -2.90 34.33 29.75
C GLN A 536 -2.15 32.99 29.80
N LEU A 537 -2.66 31.93 29.16
CA LEU A 537 -1.94 30.65 29.03
C LEU A 537 -0.60 30.82 28.29
N ALA A 538 -0.56 31.63 27.24
CA ALA A 538 0.68 32.00 26.55
C ALA A 538 1.66 32.76 27.47
N ARG A 539 1.18 33.75 28.24
CA ARG A 539 1.98 34.48 29.24
C ARG A 539 2.52 33.56 30.36
N TYR A 540 1.81 32.48 30.68
CA TYR A 540 2.26 31.45 31.63
C TYR A 540 3.14 30.34 31.01
N GLY A 541 3.53 30.46 29.73
CA GLY A 541 4.44 29.52 29.07
C GLY A 541 3.75 28.25 28.55
N THR A 542 2.47 28.31 28.19
CA THR A 542 1.77 27.25 27.44
C THR A 542 0.90 27.88 26.35
N PRO A 543 1.52 28.42 25.29
CA PRO A 543 0.79 29.08 24.20
C PRO A 543 -0.04 28.06 23.41
N VAL A 544 -1.21 28.48 22.91
CA VAL A 544 -2.03 27.66 22.01
C VAL A 544 -1.43 27.71 20.60
N LEU A 545 -0.80 26.60 20.21
CA LEU A 545 -0.15 26.42 18.90
C LEU A 545 -1.17 26.31 17.76
N GLY A 546 -2.38 25.83 18.02
CA GLY A 546 -3.46 25.87 17.05
C GLY A 546 -4.70 25.11 17.49
N ARG A 547 -5.74 25.23 16.67
CA ARG A 547 -6.92 24.36 16.69
C ARG A 547 -6.81 23.43 15.49
N PHE A 548 -7.07 22.14 15.71
CA PHE A 548 -7.00 21.10 14.69
C PHE A 548 -8.32 20.30 14.70
N PRO A 549 -9.01 20.15 13.56
CA PRO A 549 -10.28 19.43 13.52
C PRO A 549 -10.11 17.94 13.82
N ASP A 550 -10.97 17.43 14.69
CA ASP A 550 -10.98 16.03 15.12
C ASP A 550 -12.10 15.19 14.47
N HIS A 551 -13.00 15.85 13.76
CA HIS A 551 -14.02 15.21 12.95
C HIS A 551 -13.42 14.51 11.72
N GLY A 552 -14.10 13.45 11.29
CA GLY A 552 -13.77 12.70 10.08
C GLY A 552 -12.66 11.66 10.25
N LEU A 553 -12.86 10.52 9.57
CA LEU A 553 -11.76 9.68 9.16
C LEU A 553 -10.90 10.50 8.17
N ILE A 554 -9.56 10.45 8.22
CA ILE A 554 -8.81 10.57 6.96
C ILE A 554 -9.00 9.26 6.20
N MET A 555 -10.21 9.13 5.67
CA MET A 555 -10.54 8.30 4.53
C MET A 555 -10.49 9.14 3.26
N ARG A 556 -9.57 10.13 3.26
CA ARG A 556 -9.04 10.87 2.11
C ARG A 556 -10.00 11.95 1.54
N GLY A 557 -9.52 12.83 0.62
CA GLY A 557 -10.36 13.89 -0.03
C GLY A 557 -9.93 14.39 -1.42
N ARG A 558 -10.84 14.83 -2.31
CA ARG A 558 -10.55 15.35 -3.68
C ARG A 558 -10.40 16.89 -3.72
N GLY A 559 -9.41 17.44 -3.01
CA GLY A 559 -9.23 18.90 -2.90
C GLY A 559 -7.97 19.43 -2.20
N HIS A 560 -6.93 18.61 -1.98
CA HIS A 560 -5.82 18.96 -1.06
C HIS A 560 -4.70 19.88 -1.63
N SER A 561 -4.77 20.32 -2.89
CA SER A 561 -3.75 21.23 -3.47
C SER A 561 -4.17 21.86 -4.80
N ASP A 562 -3.48 22.93 -5.23
CA ASP A 562 -3.49 23.44 -6.62
C ASP A 562 -2.85 22.48 -7.65
N HIS A 563 -2.23 21.39 -7.17
CA HIS A 563 -1.86 20.25 -8.00
C HIS A 563 -3.03 19.25 -8.11
N PRO A 564 -3.19 18.55 -9.25
CA PRO A 564 -4.36 17.71 -9.50
C PRO A 564 -4.51 16.61 -8.43
N PRO A 565 -5.75 16.31 -7.99
CA PRO A 565 -6.01 15.40 -6.88
C PRO A 565 -5.31 14.05 -7.06
N THR A 566 -4.68 13.59 -5.98
CA THR A 566 -3.91 12.33 -5.98
C THR A 566 -4.86 11.14 -5.80
N VAL A 567 -4.38 9.95 -5.47
CA VAL A 567 -5.24 8.74 -5.37
C VAL A 567 -5.51 8.34 -3.93
N LEU A 568 -5.34 9.32 -3.06
CA LEU A 568 -5.52 9.26 -1.64
C LEU A 568 -6.57 10.32 -1.36
N ASP A 569 -7.64 10.27 -2.21
CA ASP A 569 -8.61 11.32 -2.56
C ASP A 569 -9.97 10.72 -3.07
N PRO A 570 -11.12 10.88 -2.38
CA PRO A 570 -12.47 10.50 -2.80
C PRO A 570 -13.47 11.63 -2.43
N GLN A 571 -14.25 11.53 -1.34
CA GLN A 571 -15.28 12.50 -0.94
C GLN A 571 -15.42 12.62 0.60
N ALA A 572 -14.81 13.66 1.18
CA ALA A 572 -15.44 14.43 2.24
C ALA A 572 -15.90 15.77 1.63
N GLU A 573 -16.61 16.60 2.39
CA GLU A 573 -16.87 17.97 1.92
C GLU A 573 -15.53 18.73 1.78
N PRO A 574 -15.35 19.57 0.74
CA PRO A 574 -14.07 20.25 0.50
C PRO A 574 -13.59 21.17 1.64
N LEU A 575 -14.49 21.51 2.58
CA LEU A 575 -14.28 22.46 3.67
C LEU A 575 -13.42 21.86 4.80
N ASP A 576 -13.86 20.74 5.40
CA ASP A 576 -13.16 20.03 6.49
C ASP A 576 -11.67 19.82 6.18
N HIS A 577 -11.37 19.46 4.92
CA HIS A 577 -10.02 19.20 4.44
C HIS A 577 -9.17 20.44 4.25
N ALA A 578 -9.76 21.55 3.76
CA ALA A 578 -9.08 22.83 3.73
C ALA A 578 -8.76 23.31 5.16
N HIS A 579 -9.67 23.08 6.12
CA HIS A 579 -9.43 23.35 7.54
C HIS A 579 -8.30 22.49 8.11
N MET A 580 -8.27 21.17 7.85
CA MET A 580 -7.17 20.27 8.24
C MET A 580 -5.81 20.72 7.70
N ALA A 581 -5.73 21.00 6.39
CA ALA A 581 -4.49 21.41 5.74
C ALA A 581 -4.01 22.76 6.28
N ALA A 582 -4.92 23.75 6.37
CA ALA A 582 -4.62 25.05 6.95
C ALA A 582 -4.18 24.97 8.42
N ALA A 583 -4.77 24.09 9.22
CA ALA A 583 -4.38 23.85 10.61
C ALA A 583 -2.98 23.22 10.72
N ALA A 584 -2.66 22.20 9.91
CA ALA A 584 -1.34 21.59 9.89
C ALA A 584 -0.24 22.53 9.35
N ASP A 585 -0.54 23.33 8.32
CA ASP A 585 0.36 24.35 7.78
C ASP A 585 0.53 25.54 8.75
N ALA A 586 -0.51 25.92 9.49
CA ALA A 586 -0.43 26.94 10.55
C ALA A 586 0.38 26.44 11.76
N LEU A 587 0.22 25.17 12.13
CA LEU A 587 1.04 24.53 13.17
C LEU A 587 2.52 24.53 12.76
N HIS A 588 2.83 24.11 11.54
CA HIS A 588 4.21 24.14 11.02
C HIS A 588 4.81 25.55 11.06
N ARG A 589 4.09 26.56 10.55
CA ARG A 589 4.54 27.96 10.57
C ARG A 589 4.72 28.51 11.98
N ARG A 590 3.95 28.06 12.96
CA ARG A 590 4.09 28.49 14.36
C ARG A 590 5.25 27.80 15.09
N LEU A 591 5.65 26.60 14.66
CA LEU A 591 6.77 25.86 15.25
C LEU A 591 8.13 26.24 14.64
N TRP A 592 8.19 26.53 13.33
CA TRP A 592 9.46 26.80 12.62
C TRP A 592 9.51 28.13 11.86
N GLY A 593 8.45 28.95 11.93
CA GLY A 593 8.34 30.21 11.18
C GLY A 593 7.88 30.01 9.73
N ASP A 594 7.69 31.12 9.01
CA ASP A 594 7.55 31.08 7.56
C ASP A 594 8.92 30.73 6.93
N LEU A 595 9.05 29.50 6.43
CA LEU A 595 10.03 29.22 5.39
C LEU A 595 9.74 30.17 4.22
N PRO A 596 10.74 30.91 3.68
CA PRO A 596 10.51 31.85 2.61
C PRO A 596 9.96 31.12 1.39
N SER A 597 8.67 31.35 1.10
CA SER A 597 7.99 30.63 0.02
C SER A 597 8.77 30.76 -1.30
N THR A 598 8.97 29.63 -1.98
CA THR A 598 9.60 29.56 -3.31
C THR A 598 8.69 30.11 -4.43
N ALA A 599 7.79 31.04 -4.09
CA ALA A 599 6.93 31.82 -4.96
C ALA A 599 7.44 33.26 -5.20
N ALA A 600 8.49 33.71 -4.50
CA ALA A 600 9.07 35.06 -4.62
C ALA A 600 10.41 35.10 -5.39
N ARG A 601 10.47 34.48 -6.58
CA ARG A 601 11.42 34.85 -7.64
C ARG A 601 10.68 35.33 -8.88
N GLN A 602 9.89 36.39 -8.71
CA GLN A 602 9.44 37.20 -9.83
C GLN A 602 10.67 37.87 -10.46
N SER A 603 10.89 37.56 -11.73
CA SER A 603 11.62 38.34 -12.73
C SER A 603 12.45 39.53 -12.23
N ILE A 604 13.75 39.32 -12.02
CA ILE A 604 14.71 40.39 -12.31
C ILE A 604 14.74 40.50 -13.85
N PRO A 605 14.32 41.62 -14.47
CA PRO A 605 14.48 41.79 -15.90
C PRO A 605 15.98 41.80 -16.22
N THR A 606 16.41 40.91 -17.10
CA THR A 606 17.77 40.92 -17.61
C THR A 606 17.95 42.16 -18.48
N VAL A 607 18.44 43.25 -17.87
CA VAL A 607 19.00 44.37 -18.62
C VAL A 607 20.22 43.84 -19.35
N VAL A 608 20.07 43.60 -20.64
CA VAL A 608 21.19 43.32 -21.54
C VAL A 608 22.03 44.60 -21.61
N PRO A 609 23.30 44.60 -21.16
CA PRO A 609 24.18 45.71 -21.44
C PRO A 609 24.55 45.65 -22.93
N ASP A 610 24.20 46.69 -23.68
CA ASP A 610 24.63 46.83 -25.07
C ASP A 610 26.15 46.70 -25.17
N VAL A 611 26.62 45.78 -26.01
CA VAL A 611 28.04 45.67 -26.37
C VAL A 611 28.31 46.72 -27.44
N PRO A 612 29.14 47.76 -27.18
CA PRO A 612 29.49 48.73 -28.21
C PRO A 612 30.39 48.06 -29.24
N SER A 613 29.90 47.98 -30.48
CA SER A 613 30.68 47.57 -31.63
C SER A 613 31.80 48.58 -31.90
N PHE A 614 33.04 48.22 -31.59
CA PHE A 614 34.22 48.96 -32.04
C PHE A 614 34.76 48.36 -33.34
N SER A 615 34.56 49.11 -34.42
CA SER A 615 35.19 48.90 -35.72
C SER A 615 36.29 49.94 -35.92
N SER A 616 37.55 49.55 -35.71
CA SER A 616 38.77 50.16 -36.29
C SER A 616 40.00 49.35 -35.88
#